data_AF-N6VLI1-F1
#
_entry.id   AF-N6VLI1-F1
#
_cell.length_a   1.000
_cell.length_b   1.000
_cell.length_c   1.000
_cell.angle_alpha   90.00
_cell.angle_beta   90.00
_cell.angle_gamma   90.00
#
_symmetry.space_group_name_H-M   'P 1'
#
loop_
_entity.id
_entity.type
_entity.pdbx_description
1 polymer ?
#
loop_
_entity_poly.entity_id
_entity_poly.type
_entity_poly.pdbx_seq_one_letter_code
_entity_poly.pdbx_strand_id
1 'polypeptide(L)'
;MGSITIKSGAGNYGVKVGGTASATLMRTEIKGSGKGKGTGVIMESGGGMVMDGVWISDVTTGLEVKSGTLKMMGGTKITVKEDGTGLSVSGTAMATLMGAEIRGVGTGYGVYVGGGTVMMDRVWIEGVSEGVEVMGSGRLVMMGESTIIFTGGEGSYGVKVGETADATLMGTEIKGTGMGYGVYISGGAVMLSGVNISKVEKGVEVTNGRLKMNMGSITVKSGAGNGNYGVGVWVSGMATAHLTDVKIRGRVDRGRGCIWGVGRW
;
A
#
# COMPACT_ATOMS: atom_id res chain seq x y z
N MET A 1 17.71 14.94 18.83
CA MET A 1 16.68 14.84 17.78
C MET A 1 16.14 16.24 17.58
N GLY A 2 16.19 16.76 16.35
CA GLY A 2 15.58 18.07 16.04
C GLY A 2 14.07 17.93 15.93
N SER A 3 13.30 18.97 16.21
CA SER A 3 11.84 18.94 16.10
C SER A 3 11.30 20.07 15.23
N ILE A 4 10.26 19.77 14.45
CA ILE A 4 9.51 20.70 13.61
C ILE A 4 8.04 20.56 13.98
N THR A 5 7.39 21.66 14.33
CA THR A 5 5.94 21.69 14.59
C THR A 5 5.23 22.43 13.47
N ILE A 6 4.27 21.75 12.83
CA ILE A 6 3.47 22.29 11.75
C ILE A 6 2.20 22.89 12.34
N LYS A 7 1.89 24.15 12.04
CA LYS A 7 0.63 24.78 12.46
C LYS A 7 -0.57 24.15 11.73
N SER A 8 -1.75 24.13 12.35
CA SER A 8 -2.97 23.66 11.67
C SER A 8 -3.31 24.54 10.48
N GLY A 9 -3.67 23.93 9.35
CA GLY A 9 -4.12 24.64 8.15
C GLY A 9 -3.89 23.81 6.89
N ALA A 10 -4.73 23.98 5.88
CA ALA A 10 -4.50 23.36 4.57
C ALA A 10 -3.26 23.97 3.91
N GLY A 11 -2.41 23.13 3.30
CA GLY A 11 -1.20 23.57 2.62
C GLY A 11 0.00 23.86 3.54
N ASN A 12 -0.15 23.71 4.86
CA ASN A 12 0.98 23.80 5.78
C ASN A 12 1.84 22.54 5.68
N TYR A 13 3.16 22.72 5.73
CA TYR A 13 4.13 21.63 5.66
C TYR A 13 5.26 21.78 6.69
N GLY A 14 5.90 20.65 7.03
CA GLY A 14 7.08 20.65 7.90
C GLY A 14 8.35 20.95 7.12
N VAL A 15 8.64 20.13 6.10
CA VAL A 15 9.78 20.32 5.20
C VAL A 15 9.29 20.32 3.76
N LYS A 16 9.75 21.29 2.97
CA LYS A 16 9.52 21.32 1.53
C LYS A 16 10.84 21.42 0.78
N VAL A 17 11.07 20.51 -0.16
CA VAL A 17 12.27 20.48 -1.01
C VAL A 17 11.83 20.71 -2.45
N GLY A 18 12.29 21.80 -3.06
CA GLY A 18 11.89 22.22 -4.41
C GLY A 18 13.07 22.56 -5.33
N GLY A 19 12.77 22.80 -6.61
CA GLY A 19 13.78 23.12 -7.62
C GLY A 19 14.75 21.97 -7.86
N THR A 20 16.06 22.23 -7.73
CA THR A 20 17.13 21.23 -7.87
C THR A 20 17.76 20.84 -6.54
N ALA A 21 17.18 21.30 -5.42
CA ALA A 21 17.74 21.07 -4.10
C ALA A 21 17.77 19.58 -3.75
N SER A 22 18.76 19.20 -2.94
CA SER A 22 18.81 17.90 -2.28
C SER A 22 18.78 18.13 -0.77
N ALA A 23 18.16 17.21 -0.04
CA ALA A 23 17.99 17.33 1.41
C ALA A 23 18.33 16.02 2.12
N THR A 24 18.87 16.13 3.33
CA THR A 24 19.06 14.98 4.21
C THR A 24 18.47 15.32 5.57
N LEU A 25 17.50 14.51 6.00
CA LEU A 25 16.90 14.59 7.33
C LEU A 25 17.39 13.39 8.15
N MET A 26 18.01 13.66 9.29
CA MET A 26 18.51 12.64 10.19
C MET A 26 17.97 12.88 11.60
N ARG A 27 17.29 11.88 12.17
CA ARG A 27 16.79 11.91 13.56
C ARG A 27 16.00 13.19 13.84
N THR A 28 15.02 13.45 13.00
CA THR A 28 14.14 14.62 13.06
C THR A 28 12.72 14.18 13.38
N GLU A 29 12.07 14.88 14.31
CA GLU A 29 10.65 14.75 14.58
C GLU A 29 9.89 15.85 13.85
N ILE A 30 8.82 15.50 13.12
CA ILE A 30 7.93 16.42 12.42
C ILE A 30 6.52 16.13 12.91
N LYS A 31 5.92 17.10 13.62
CA LYS A 31 4.64 16.91 14.28
C LYS A 31 3.63 17.96 13.84
N GLY A 32 2.47 17.51 13.38
CA GLY A 32 1.34 18.39 13.13
C GLY A 32 0.70 18.89 14.43
N SER A 33 0.24 20.15 14.47
CA SER A 33 -0.58 20.68 15.56
C SER A 33 -2.02 20.89 15.10
N GLY A 34 -2.97 20.49 15.94
CA GLY A 34 -4.42 20.67 15.72
C GLY A 34 -5.06 19.71 14.70
N LYS A 35 -6.28 20.02 14.26
CA LYS A 35 -7.10 19.20 13.34
C LYS A 35 -6.81 19.44 11.84
N GLY A 36 -5.73 20.17 11.52
CA GLY A 36 -5.49 20.66 10.16
C GLY A 36 -4.91 19.62 9.19
N LYS A 37 -5.14 19.83 7.88
CA LYS A 37 -4.68 19.01 6.74
C LYS A 37 -3.21 19.24 6.35
N GLY A 38 -2.30 19.19 7.33
CA GLY A 38 -0.88 19.43 7.09
C GLY A 38 -0.18 18.25 6.41
N THR A 39 0.91 18.53 5.70
CA THR A 39 1.83 17.53 5.13
C THR A 39 3.14 17.52 5.90
N GLY A 40 3.63 16.35 6.34
CA GLY A 40 4.92 16.27 7.03
C GLY A 40 6.05 16.78 6.16
N VAL A 41 6.22 16.16 5.00
CA VAL A 41 7.28 16.48 4.04
C VAL A 41 6.73 16.52 2.61
N ILE A 42 7.14 17.53 1.84
CA ILE A 42 6.86 17.67 0.41
C ILE A 42 8.18 17.66 -0.35
N MET A 43 8.32 16.76 -1.31
CA MET A 43 9.44 16.69 -2.23
C MET A 43 8.94 16.92 -3.66
N GLU A 44 9.21 18.10 -4.19
CA GLU A 44 8.94 18.48 -5.59
C GLU A 44 10.21 18.85 -6.35
N SER A 45 11.39 18.65 -5.73
CA SER A 45 12.68 18.88 -6.36
C SER A 45 13.08 17.75 -7.30
N GLY A 46 13.83 18.05 -8.35
CA GLY A 46 14.53 17.05 -9.15
C GLY A 46 15.75 16.41 -8.45
N GLY A 47 16.19 16.95 -7.31
CA GLY A 47 17.30 16.43 -6.52
C GLY A 47 16.95 15.19 -5.68
N GLY A 48 17.86 14.79 -4.80
CA GLY A 48 17.71 13.63 -3.92
C GLY A 48 17.28 14.01 -2.50
N MET A 49 16.47 13.17 -1.87
CA MET A 49 16.13 13.28 -0.45
C MET A 49 16.48 12.00 0.30
N VAL A 50 17.20 12.13 1.42
CA VAL A 50 17.46 11.01 2.34
C VAL A 50 16.78 11.29 3.68
N MET A 51 16.05 10.31 4.18
CA MET A 51 15.42 10.33 5.50
C MET A 51 15.92 9.14 6.31
N ASP A 52 16.59 9.42 7.43
CA ASP A 52 17.16 8.39 8.31
C ASP A 52 16.73 8.64 9.75
N GLY A 53 15.93 7.73 10.32
CA GLY A 53 15.36 7.88 11.65
C GLY A 53 14.42 9.07 11.81
N VAL A 54 13.66 9.44 10.78
CA VAL A 54 12.71 10.57 10.82
C VAL A 54 11.35 10.12 11.33
N TRP A 55 10.74 10.86 12.25
CA TRP A 55 9.41 10.57 12.78
C TRP A 55 8.43 11.64 12.37
N ILE A 56 7.35 11.24 11.70
CA ILE A 56 6.28 12.12 11.26
C ILE A 56 4.98 11.70 11.95
N SER A 57 4.31 12.62 12.63
CA SER A 57 3.04 12.34 13.30
C SER A 57 2.04 13.48 13.18
N ASP A 58 0.77 13.17 13.44
CA ASP A 58 -0.32 14.16 13.53
C ASP A 58 -0.55 14.97 12.24
N VAL A 59 -0.24 14.39 11.09
CA VAL A 59 -0.45 14.99 9.76
C VAL A 59 -1.48 14.20 8.95
N THR A 60 -2.05 14.81 7.93
CA THR A 60 -2.92 14.10 6.98
C THR A 60 -2.07 13.38 5.95
N THR A 61 -1.05 14.04 5.40
CA THR A 61 -0.10 13.39 4.50
C THR A 61 1.25 13.29 5.19
N GLY A 62 1.78 12.09 5.37
CA GLY A 62 3.11 11.90 5.94
C GLY A 62 4.17 12.50 5.03
N LEU A 63 4.20 12.01 3.79
CA LEU A 63 5.19 12.38 2.79
C LEU A 63 4.56 12.42 1.38
N GLU A 64 4.80 13.51 0.66
CA GLU A 64 4.35 13.70 -0.73
C GLU A 64 5.56 13.86 -1.65
N VAL A 65 5.73 12.96 -2.61
CA VAL A 65 6.87 12.93 -3.54
C VAL A 65 6.36 13.07 -4.98
N LYS A 66 6.73 14.17 -5.63
CA LYS A 66 6.28 14.53 -6.98
C LYS A 66 7.38 14.44 -8.03
N SER A 67 8.64 14.56 -7.60
CA SER A 67 9.82 14.48 -8.47
C SER A 67 11.03 14.01 -7.67
N GLY A 68 12.12 13.73 -8.38
CA GLY A 68 13.41 13.36 -7.82
C GLY A 68 13.44 11.96 -7.20
N THR A 69 14.43 11.71 -6.34
CA THR A 69 14.64 10.41 -5.69
C THR A 69 14.62 10.53 -4.18
N LEU A 70 13.67 9.85 -3.55
CA LEU A 70 13.58 9.69 -2.09
C LEU A 70 14.18 8.36 -1.65
N LYS A 71 15.00 8.38 -0.60
CA LYS A 71 15.43 7.21 0.17
C LYS A 71 15.03 7.36 1.62
N MET A 72 14.13 6.49 2.09
CA MET A 72 13.75 6.36 3.49
C MET A 72 14.45 5.15 4.09
N MET A 73 15.33 5.38 5.04
CA MET A 73 16.11 4.37 5.73
C MET A 73 15.39 3.90 7.01
N GLY A 74 15.89 2.80 7.58
CA GLY A 74 15.32 2.15 8.75
C GLY A 74 15.16 3.10 9.93
N GLY A 75 14.13 2.86 10.74
CA GLY A 75 13.80 3.71 11.89
C GLY A 75 13.03 4.98 11.53
N THR A 76 12.78 5.24 10.25
CA THR A 76 11.81 6.25 9.81
C THR A 76 10.39 5.74 10.06
N LYS A 77 9.58 6.57 10.72
CA LYS A 77 8.21 6.25 11.15
C LYS A 77 7.26 7.34 10.70
N ILE A 78 6.14 6.95 10.10
CA ILE A 78 5.08 7.86 9.70
C ILE A 78 3.79 7.41 10.38
N THR A 79 3.10 8.32 11.05
CA THR A 79 1.77 8.10 11.61
C THR A 79 0.83 9.19 11.11
N VAL A 80 -0.15 8.79 10.30
CA VAL A 80 -1.15 9.70 9.75
C VAL A 80 -2.47 9.60 10.48
N LYS A 81 -3.21 10.71 10.46
CA LYS A 81 -4.58 10.80 11.01
C LYS A 81 -5.58 10.08 10.11
N GLU A 82 -6.84 10.09 10.55
CA GLU A 82 -7.98 9.64 9.75
C GLU A 82 -8.04 10.34 8.39
N ASP A 83 -8.45 9.58 7.37
CA ASP A 83 -8.38 9.92 5.94
C ASP A 83 -6.96 10.26 5.43
N GLY A 84 -5.94 9.92 6.19
CA GLY A 84 -4.56 10.28 5.88
C GLY A 84 -3.88 9.33 4.89
N THR A 85 -2.79 9.81 4.29
CA THR A 85 -1.93 9.03 3.41
C THR A 85 -0.51 9.04 3.95
N GLY A 86 0.04 7.88 4.30
CA GLY A 86 1.40 7.76 4.80
C GLY A 86 2.43 8.28 3.81
N LEU A 87 2.44 7.72 2.60
CA LEU A 87 3.28 8.14 1.49
C LEU A 87 2.45 8.28 0.21
N SER A 88 2.56 9.43 -0.47
CA SER A 88 2.01 9.65 -1.81
C SER A 88 3.13 9.89 -2.80
N VAL A 89 3.19 9.08 -3.87
CA VAL A 89 4.17 9.19 -4.96
C VAL A 89 3.43 9.43 -6.28
N SER A 90 3.90 10.41 -7.04
CA SER A 90 3.29 10.83 -8.31
C SER A 90 4.34 11.33 -9.31
N GLY A 91 3.90 11.64 -10.52
CA GLY A 91 4.78 12.12 -11.59
C GLY A 91 5.79 11.06 -12.01
N THR A 92 7.07 11.45 -12.05
CA THR A 92 8.20 10.57 -12.41
C THR A 92 9.09 10.24 -11.22
N ALA A 93 8.62 10.51 -10.00
CA ALA A 93 9.39 10.32 -8.78
C ALA A 93 9.78 8.86 -8.52
N MET A 94 10.90 8.67 -7.84
CA MET A 94 11.33 7.38 -7.32
C MET A 94 11.40 7.42 -5.80
N ALA A 95 10.74 6.50 -5.12
CA ALA A 95 10.82 6.35 -3.68
C ALA A 95 11.33 4.96 -3.30
N THR A 96 12.37 4.90 -2.47
CA THR A 96 12.89 3.66 -1.90
C THR A 96 12.72 3.68 -0.39
N LEU A 97 12.00 2.71 0.15
CA LEU A 97 11.76 2.54 1.58
C LEU A 97 12.47 1.27 2.04
N MET A 98 13.33 1.39 3.05
CA MET A 98 14.11 0.30 3.62
C MET A 98 13.86 0.23 5.12
N GLY A 99 13.07 -0.73 5.60
CA GLY A 99 12.79 -0.87 7.03
C GLY A 99 11.92 0.26 7.62
N ALA A 100 11.14 0.93 6.79
CA ALA A 100 10.27 2.03 7.21
C ALA A 100 8.95 1.51 7.82
N GLU A 101 8.38 2.29 8.73
CA GLU A 101 7.10 1.98 9.38
C GLU A 101 6.07 3.06 9.05
N ILE A 102 4.89 2.65 8.57
CA ILE A 102 3.79 3.53 8.24
C ILE A 102 2.56 3.06 9.01
N ARG A 103 1.96 3.96 9.78
CA ARG A 103 0.76 3.71 10.58
C ARG A 103 -0.34 4.70 10.22
N GLY A 104 -1.56 4.20 10.11
CA GLY A 104 -2.77 5.00 9.98
C GLY A 104 -3.64 4.95 11.23
N VAL A 105 -4.66 5.80 11.24
CA VAL A 105 -5.75 5.75 12.23
C VAL A 105 -7.07 5.79 11.47
N GLY A 106 -7.64 4.60 11.18
CA GLY A 106 -8.96 4.49 10.59
C GLY A 106 -8.93 4.49 9.06
N THR A 107 -9.65 5.43 8.46
CA THR A 107 -9.74 5.57 6.99
C THR A 107 -8.46 6.16 6.41
N GLY A 108 -8.12 5.82 5.16
CA GLY A 108 -6.92 6.32 4.49
C GLY A 108 -5.98 5.24 3.97
N TYR A 109 -4.82 5.68 3.46
CA TYR A 109 -3.87 4.87 2.71
C TYR A 109 -2.53 4.75 3.46
N GLY A 110 -1.95 3.55 3.44
CA GLY A 110 -0.54 3.38 3.79
C GLY A 110 0.34 4.07 2.75
N VAL A 111 0.25 3.58 1.51
CA VAL A 111 0.98 4.15 0.37
C VAL A 111 0.08 4.29 -0.85
N TYR A 112 0.14 5.46 -1.48
CA TYR A 112 -0.53 5.76 -2.74
C TYR A 112 0.52 6.04 -3.83
N VAL A 113 0.45 5.36 -4.96
CA VAL A 113 1.36 5.49 -6.10
C VAL A 113 0.54 5.84 -7.34
N GLY A 114 0.31 7.13 -7.57
CA GLY A 114 -0.41 7.61 -8.76
C GLY A 114 0.46 7.70 -10.02
N GLY A 115 1.77 7.55 -9.87
CA GLY A 115 2.79 7.59 -10.90
C GLY A 115 4.17 7.34 -10.30
N GLY A 116 5.20 7.23 -11.14
CA GLY A 116 6.57 6.99 -10.69
C GLY A 116 6.79 5.55 -10.22
N THR A 117 7.83 5.33 -9.40
CA THR A 117 8.21 4.00 -8.92
C THR A 117 8.44 4.00 -7.41
N VAL A 118 7.85 3.03 -6.73
CA VAL A 118 8.07 2.78 -5.30
C VAL A 118 8.69 1.40 -5.10
N MET A 119 9.82 1.37 -4.41
CA MET A 119 10.47 0.15 -3.94
C MET A 119 10.38 0.08 -2.42
N MET A 120 9.89 -1.04 -1.89
CA MET A 120 9.75 -1.30 -0.45
C MET A 120 10.51 -2.57 -0.08
N ASP A 121 11.45 -2.46 0.84
CA ASP A 121 12.18 -3.58 1.45
C ASP A 121 11.95 -3.56 2.97
N ARG A 122 11.45 -4.66 3.54
CA ARG A 122 11.15 -4.79 4.98
C ARG A 122 10.25 -3.67 5.54
N VAL A 123 9.27 -3.22 4.77
CA VAL A 123 8.35 -2.14 5.18
C VAL A 123 7.17 -2.71 5.96
N TRP A 124 6.78 -2.02 7.03
CA TRP A 124 5.61 -2.35 7.85
C TRP A 124 4.52 -1.29 7.67
N ILE A 125 3.33 -1.71 7.23
CA ILE A 125 2.15 -0.86 7.07
C ILE A 125 1.04 -1.40 7.97
N GLU A 126 0.47 -0.57 8.86
CA GLU A 126 -0.65 -0.99 9.71
C GLU A 126 -1.66 0.11 10.05
N GLY A 127 -2.88 -0.28 10.43
CA GLY A 127 -3.90 0.64 10.96
C GLY A 127 -4.56 1.56 9.92
N VAL A 128 -4.27 1.32 8.64
CA VAL A 128 -4.86 2.02 7.48
C VAL A 128 -6.03 1.23 6.92
N SER A 129 -7.02 1.91 6.33
CA SER A 129 -8.11 1.23 5.62
C SER A 129 -7.61 0.51 4.38
N GLU A 130 -6.79 1.21 3.60
CA GLU A 130 -6.19 0.74 2.37
C GLU A 130 -4.67 0.61 2.54
N GLY A 131 -4.11 -0.56 2.27
CA GLY A 131 -2.67 -0.79 2.44
C GLY A 131 -1.82 -0.02 1.42
N VAL A 132 -1.83 -0.48 0.17
CA VAL A 132 -1.12 0.15 -0.95
C VAL A 132 -2.03 0.26 -2.17
N GLU A 133 -2.16 1.45 -2.76
CA GLU A 133 -2.87 1.66 -4.02
C GLU A 133 -1.88 2.12 -5.11
N VAL A 134 -1.87 1.42 -6.25
CA VAL A 134 -1.02 1.74 -7.41
C VAL A 134 -1.91 2.04 -8.61
N MET A 135 -1.84 3.25 -9.13
CA MET A 135 -2.71 3.76 -10.19
C MET A 135 -1.89 4.42 -11.30
N GLY A 136 -2.53 4.67 -12.45
CA GLY A 136 -1.89 5.32 -13.59
C GLY A 136 -0.62 4.59 -14.02
N SER A 137 0.44 5.32 -14.33
CA SER A 137 1.75 4.76 -14.69
C SER A 137 2.59 4.32 -13.49
N GLY A 138 1.98 4.18 -12.31
CA GLY A 138 2.65 3.80 -11.08
C GLY A 138 3.22 2.38 -11.15
N ARG A 139 4.41 2.21 -10.58
CA ARG A 139 5.05 0.91 -10.41
C ARG A 139 5.40 0.65 -8.95
N LEU A 140 5.03 -0.53 -8.46
CA LEU A 140 5.38 -1.00 -7.12
C LEU A 140 6.29 -2.23 -7.19
N VAL A 141 7.35 -2.22 -6.39
CA VAL A 141 8.11 -3.42 -6.03
C VAL A 141 8.16 -3.51 -4.50
N MET A 142 7.61 -4.57 -3.93
CA MET A 142 7.59 -4.79 -2.48
C MET A 142 8.20 -6.14 -2.15
N MET A 143 9.19 -6.16 -1.27
CA MET A 143 10.02 -7.33 -1.01
C MET A 143 10.51 -7.40 0.45
N GLY A 144 11.27 -8.45 0.76
CA GLY A 144 11.99 -8.57 2.03
C GLY A 144 11.06 -8.69 3.23
N GLU A 145 10.08 -9.60 3.20
CA GLU A 145 9.19 -9.82 4.36
C GLU A 145 8.38 -8.58 4.78
N SER A 146 8.16 -7.66 3.84
CA SER A 146 7.30 -6.51 4.09
C SER A 146 5.89 -6.97 4.46
N THR A 147 5.24 -6.23 5.35
CA THR A 147 3.94 -6.61 5.92
C THR A 147 2.92 -5.49 5.78
N ILE A 148 1.70 -5.84 5.37
CA ILE A 148 0.54 -4.97 5.31
C ILE A 148 -0.54 -5.52 6.23
N ILE A 149 -0.99 -4.72 7.20
CA ILE A 149 -2.11 -5.00 8.08
C ILE A 149 -3.16 -3.91 7.91
N PHE A 150 -4.13 -4.14 7.03
CA PHE A 150 -5.17 -3.17 6.74
C PHE A 150 -6.43 -3.46 7.55
N THR A 151 -7.15 -2.40 7.91
CA THR A 151 -8.32 -2.44 8.80
C THR A 151 -9.62 -2.06 8.12
N GLY A 152 -9.59 -1.81 6.81
CA GLY A 152 -10.74 -1.42 6.02
C GLY A 152 -11.86 -2.48 5.99
N GLY A 153 -13.05 -2.03 5.58
CA GLY A 153 -14.27 -2.82 5.56
C GLY A 153 -14.51 -3.52 4.22
N GLU A 154 -15.77 -3.65 3.84
CA GLU A 154 -16.16 -4.10 2.50
C GLU A 154 -15.59 -3.13 1.44
N GLY A 155 -15.03 -3.67 0.36
CA GLY A 155 -14.43 -2.86 -0.70
C GLY A 155 -12.95 -2.51 -0.49
N SER A 156 -12.46 -2.53 0.76
CA SER A 156 -11.06 -2.19 1.09
C SER A 156 -10.07 -3.27 0.68
N TYR A 157 -8.79 -2.93 0.61
CA TYR A 157 -7.76 -3.81 0.10
C TYR A 157 -6.41 -3.67 0.81
N GLY A 158 -5.67 -4.79 0.84
CA GLY A 158 -4.26 -4.80 1.18
C GLY A 158 -3.42 -4.13 0.09
N VAL A 159 -3.60 -4.57 -1.17
CA VAL A 159 -2.98 -3.94 -2.34
C VAL A 159 -3.99 -3.82 -3.48
N LYS A 160 -4.06 -2.66 -4.12
CA LYS A 160 -4.82 -2.45 -5.36
C LYS A 160 -3.91 -2.01 -6.50
N VAL A 161 -4.17 -2.54 -7.69
CA VAL A 161 -3.45 -2.19 -8.93
C VAL A 161 -4.45 -1.80 -10.01
N GLY A 162 -4.31 -0.58 -10.50
CA GLY A 162 -5.14 0.05 -11.51
C GLY A 162 -4.84 -0.39 -12.95
N GLU A 163 -5.56 0.21 -13.90
CA GLU A 163 -5.61 -0.26 -15.30
C GLU A 163 -4.26 -0.36 -16.01
N THR A 164 -3.37 0.60 -15.78
CA THR A 164 -2.08 0.75 -16.46
C THR A 164 -0.88 0.60 -15.51
N ALA A 165 -1.13 0.27 -14.25
CA ALA A 165 -0.13 0.16 -13.20
C ALA A 165 0.46 -1.24 -13.14
N ASP A 166 1.68 -1.36 -12.61
CA ASP A 166 2.32 -2.67 -12.40
C ASP A 166 2.75 -2.85 -10.95
N ALA A 167 2.62 -4.07 -10.44
CA ALA A 167 3.09 -4.41 -9.09
C ALA A 167 3.82 -5.75 -9.06
N THR A 168 4.92 -5.79 -8.31
CA THR A 168 5.64 -7.02 -7.98
C THR A 168 5.79 -7.13 -6.47
N LEU A 169 5.23 -8.18 -5.89
CA LEU A 169 5.34 -8.49 -4.47
C LEU A 169 6.11 -9.80 -4.29
N MET A 170 7.11 -9.79 -3.41
CA MET A 170 8.00 -10.93 -3.17
C MET A 170 8.18 -11.18 -1.67
N GLY A 171 7.65 -12.30 -1.17
CA GLY A 171 7.73 -12.65 0.24
C GLY A 171 6.96 -11.67 1.14
N THR A 172 5.87 -11.07 0.65
CA THR A 172 5.05 -10.11 1.38
C THR A 172 3.96 -10.82 2.20
N GLU A 173 3.70 -10.35 3.41
CA GLU A 173 2.51 -10.72 4.20
C GLU A 173 1.43 -9.65 4.04
N ILE A 174 0.21 -10.07 3.72
CA ILE A 174 -0.97 -9.21 3.63
C ILE A 174 -2.07 -9.77 4.53
N LYS A 175 -2.54 -8.96 5.47
CA LYS A 175 -3.49 -9.36 6.48
C LYS A 175 -4.61 -8.34 6.63
N GLY A 176 -5.84 -8.80 6.44
CA GLY A 176 -7.04 -8.01 6.71
C GLY A 176 -7.67 -8.30 8.07
N THR A 177 -8.90 -7.85 8.24
CA THR A 177 -9.76 -8.07 9.43
C THR A 177 -10.78 -9.19 9.23
N GLY A 178 -11.02 -9.58 7.98
CA GLY A 178 -12.01 -10.55 7.55
C GLY A 178 -12.93 -10.05 6.44
N MET A 179 -12.80 -8.78 6.08
CA MET A 179 -13.50 -8.13 4.97
C MET A 179 -12.49 -7.70 3.90
N GLY A 180 -12.99 -7.32 2.72
CA GLY A 180 -12.17 -6.74 1.67
C GLY A 180 -11.26 -7.73 0.95
N TYR A 181 -10.35 -7.18 0.17
CA TYR A 181 -9.45 -7.88 -0.74
C TYR A 181 -8.04 -7.98 -0.15
N GLY A 182 -7.37 -9.13 -0.30
CA GLY A 182 -5.92 -9.17 -0.12
C GLY A 182 -5.23 -8.36 -1.21
N VAL A 183 -5.46 -8.75 -2.46
CA VAL A 183 -5.00 -8.04 -3.65
C VAL A 183 -6.16 -7.85 -4.63
N TYR A 184 -6.38 -6.61 -5.08
CA TYR A 184 -7.38 -6.27 -6.09
C TYR A 184 -6.71 -5.74 -7.35
N ILE A 185 -6.98 -6.37 -8.49
CA ILE A 185 -6.37 -6.09 -9.78
C ILE A 185 -7.47 -5.68 -10.75
N SER A 186 -7.56 -4.38 -11.01
CA SER A 186 -8.50 -3.82 -11.98
C SER A 186 -7.88 -3.59 -13.36
N GLY A 187 -6.61 -3.98 -13.54
CA GLY A 187 -5.89 -4.03 -14.81
C GLY A 187 -4.39 -4.22 -14.59
N GLY A 188 -3.56 -3.81 -15.55
CA GLY A 188 -2.11 -3.87 -15.40
C GLY A 188 -1.53 -5.28 -15.33
N ALA A 189 -0.28 -5.39 -14.88
CA ALA A 189 0.37 -6.67 -14.59
C ALA A 189 0.83 -6.77 -13.14
N VAL A 190 0.45 -7.88 -12.49
CA VAL A 190 0.81 -8.17 -11.11
C VAL A 190 1.54 -9.49 -11.00
N MET A 191 2.70 -9.47 -10.34
CA MET A 191 3.44 -10.65 -9.96
C MET A 191 3.46 -10.79 -8.43
N LEU A 192 2.99 -11.94 -7.93
CA LEU A 192 3.02 -12.30 -6.52
C LEU A 192 3.91 -13.53 -6.37
N SER A 193 5.03 -13.43 -5.67
CA SER A 193 5.94 -14.56 -5.41
C SER A 193 6.11 -14.81 -3.92
N GLY A 194 5.69 -15.96 -3.41
CA GLY A 194 5.78 -16.28 -1.98
C GLY A 194 4.95 -15.35 -1.10
N VAL A 195 3.87 -14.76 -1.64
CA VAL A 195 3.00 -13.83 -0.92
C VAL A 195 1.99 -14.61 -0.10
N ASN A 196 1.80 -14.21 1.16
CA ASN A 196 0.84 -14.80 2.07
C ASN A 196 -0.29 -13.80 2.34
N ILE A 197 -1.52 -14.24 2.11
CA ILE A 197 -2.73 -13.43 2.25
C ILE A 197 -3.64 -14.11 3.27
N SER A 198 -4.05 -13.38 4.30
CA SER A 198 -4.90 -13.95 5.34
C SER A 198 -5.93 -12.97 5.88
N LYS A 199 -7.02 -13.52 6.45
CA LYS A 199 -8.10 -12.76 7.08
C LYS A 199 -8.72 -11.72 6.13
N VAL A 200 -9.03 -12.13 4.92
CA VAL A 200 -9.74 -11.31 3.93
C VAL A 200 -11.00 -12.04 3.47
N GLU A 201 -11.92 -11.30 2.88
CA GLU A 201 -13.10 -11.88 2.22
C GLU A 201 -12.69 -12.53 0.91
N LYS A 202 -11.91 -11.80 0.10
CA LYS A 202 -11.36 -12.29 -1.16
C LYS A 202 -9.84 -12.21 -1.12
N GLY A 203 -9.16 -13.30 -1.46
CA GLY A 203 -7.70 -13.38 -1.47
C GLY A 203 -7.11 -12.49 -2.54
N VAL A 204 -7.32 -12.87 -3.81
CA VAL A 204 -6.94 -12.10 -4.99
C VAL A 204 -8.15 -12.00 -5.92
N GLU A 205 -8.51 -10.79 -6.33
CA GLU A 205 -9.51 -10.58 -7.36
C GLU A 205 -8.90 -9.87 -8.57
N VAL A 206 -9.16 -10.43 -9.75
CA VAL A 206 -8.69 -9.92 -11.04
C VAL A 206 -9.91 -9.68 -11.93
N THR A 207 -10.26 -8.42 -12.12
CA THR A 207 -11.38 -8.00 -12.99
C THR A 207 -10.90 -7.62 -14.39
N ASN A 208 -9.64 -7.22 -14.51
CA ASN A 208 -8.94 -7.02 -15.78
C ASN A 208 -7.42 -7.21 -15.57
N GLY A 209 -6.65 -7.31 -16.65
CA GLY A 209 -5.19 -7.41 -16.59
C GLY A 209 -4.67 -8.82 -16.36
N ARG A 210 -3.46 -8.92 -15.81
CA ARG A 210 -2.70 -10.18 -15.73
C ARG A 210 -2.16 -10.42 -14.33
N LEU A 211 -2.45 -11.59 -13.78
CA LEU A 211 -1.86 -12.09 -12.54
C LEU A 211 -0.89 -13.23 -12.85
N LYS A 212 0.32 -13.15 -12.29
CA LYS A 212 1.20 -14.30 -12.11
C LYS A 212 1.45 -14.50 -10.62
N MET A 213 1.00 -15.62 -10.08
CA MET A 213 1.24 -15.98 -8.68
C MET A 213 2.06 -17.26 -8.61
N ASN A 214 3.18 -17.21 -7.89
CA ASN A 214 4.09 -18.32 -7.69
C ASN A 214 4.34 -18.51 -6.19
N MET A 215 4.14 -19.70 -5.66
CA MET A 215 4.28 -19.98 -4.23
C MET A 215 3.36 -19.10 -3.35
N GLY A 216 3.48 -19.27 -2.03
CA GLY A 216 2.71 -18.50 -1.06
C GLY A 216 1.35 -19.12 -0.75
N SER A 217 0.53 -18.39 -0.01
CA SER A 217 -0.73 -18.92 0.49
C SER A 217 -1.84 -17.89 0.59
N ILE A 218 -3.07 -18.35 0.45
CA ILE A 218 -4.28 -17.54 0.59
C ILE A 218 -5.20 -18.24 1.58
N THR A 219 -5.58 -17.54 2.64
CA THR A 219 -6.53 -18.01 3.65
C THR A 219 -7.68 -17.01 3.81
N VAL A 220 -8.83 -17.34 3.24
CA VAL A 220 -10.04 -16.49 3.28
C VAL A 220 -10.98 -16.92 4.40
N LYS A 221 -11.71 -15.94 4.96
CA LYS A 221 -12.85 -16.24 5.85
C LYS A 221 -14.10 -16.53 5.02
N SER A 222 -14.99 -17.40 5.51
CA SER A 222 -16.37 -17.46 5.00
C SER A 222 -17.01 -16.08 5.12
N GLY A 223 -17.71 -15.62 4.08
CA GLY A 223 -18.45 -14.36 4.14
C GLY A 223 -19.54 -14.42 5.20
N ALA A 224 -19.89 -13.27 5.78
CA ALA A 224 -21.06 -13.17 6.65
C ALA A 224 -22.32 -13.18 5.77
N GLY A 225 -23.19 -14.19 5.91
CA GLY A 225 -24.47 -14.28 5.21
C GLY A 225 -24.79 -15.66 4.62
N ASN A 226 -26.09 -15.92 4.37
CA ASN A 226 -26.59 -17.14 3.75
C ASN A 226 -26.12 -17.24 2.29
N GLY A 227 -24.94 -17.84 2.05
CA GLY A 227 -24.43 -18.14 0.71
C GLY A 227 -23.17 -17.40 0.28
N ASN A 228 -22.60 -16.52 1.10
CA ASN A 228 -21.38 -15.80 0.78
C ASN A 228 -20.13 -16.62 1.14
N TYR A 229 -19.40 -17.03 0.13
CA TYR A 229 -18.18 -17.82 0.25
C TYR A 229 -16.97 -16.93 0.03
N GLY A 230 -16.01 -16.96 0.96
CA GLY A 230 -14.72 -16.33 0.71
C GLY A 230 -14.06 -16.97 -0.51
N VAL A 231 -13.44 -16.16 -1.35
CA VAL A 231 -12.84 -16.62 -2.61
C VAL A 231 -11.34 -16.45 -2.57
N GLY A 232 -10.60 -17.54 -2.74
CA GLY A 232 -9.15 -17.47 -2.78
C GLY A 232 -8.64 -16.64 -3.96
N VAL A 233 -8.97 -17.06 -5.18
CA VAL A 233 -8.68 -16.30 -6.41
C VAL A 233 -9.93 -16.21 -7.27
N TRP A 234 -10.33 -14.99 -7.61
CA TRP A 234 -11.42 -14.68 -8.54
C TRP A 234 -10.88 -14.04 -9.80
N VAL A 235 -11.23 -14.56 -10.97
CA VAL A 235 -10.84 -13.99 -12.27
C VAL A 235 -12.09 -13.84 -13.13
N SER A 236 -12.26 -12.65 -13.71
CA SER A 236 -13.42 -12.32 -14.55
C SER A 236 -13.06 -11.37 -15.69
N GLY A 237 -14.00 -11.16 -16.61
CA GLY A 237 -13.78 -10.30 -17.77
C GLY A 237 -12.71 -10.85 -18.72
N MET A 238 -11.81 -9.98 -19.18
CA MET A 238 -10.68 -10.35 -20.05
C MET A 238 -9.39 -10.65 -19.25
N ALA A 239 -9.50 -10.82 -17.93
CA ALA A 239 -8.36 -11.06 -17.07
C ALA A 239 -7.74 -12.45 -17.28
N THR A 240 -6.44 -12.55 -17.02
CA THR A 240 -5.72 -13.83 -16.99
C THR A 240 -5.00 -14.02 -15.67
N ALA A 241 -4.92 -15.26 -15.20
CA ALA A 241 -4.18 -15.61 -14.00
C ALA A 241 -3.42 -16.92 -14.20
N HIS A 242 -2.11 -16.90 -13.93
CA HIS A 242 -1.26 -18.08 -13.89
C HIS A 242 -0.83 -18.32 -12.45
N LEU A 243 -1.24 -19.46 -11.88
CA LEU A 243 -0.93 -19.85 -10.51
C LEU A 243 0.01 -21.06 -10.53
N THR A 244 1.10 -21.00 -9.76
CA THR A 244 2.06 -22.10 -9.61
C THR A 244 2.39 -22.25 -8.12
N ASP A 245 2.29 -23.46 -7.59
CA ASP A 245 2.60 -23.78 -6.17
C ASP A 245 1.85 -22.92 -5.13
N VAL A 246 0.65 -22.43 -5.47
CA VAL A 246 -0.15 -21.58 -4.59
C VAL A 246 -1.07 -22.43 -3.71
N LYS A 247 -1.01 -22.19 -2.39
CA LYS A 247 -1.89 -22.86 -1.43
C LYS A 247 -3.11 -22.01 -1.10
N ILE A 248 -4.32 -22.50 -1.39
CA ILE A 248 -5.56 -21.78 -1.09
C ILE A 248 -6.40 -22.55 -0.07
N ARG A 249 -6.88 -21.87 0.97
CA ARG A 249 -7.68 -22.44 2.06
C ARG A 249 -8.87 -21.55 2.41
N GLY A 250 -10.06 -22.15 2.51
CA GLY A 250 -11.22 -21.53 3.16
C GLY A 250 -11.25 -21.88 4.65
N ARG A 251 -11.61 -20.93 5.52
CA ARG A 251 -11.93 -21.22 6.92
C ARG A 251 -13.40 -21.66 6.99
N VAL A 252 -13.62 -22.92 7.39
CA VAL A 252 -14.89 -23.69 7.41
C VAL A 252 -15.49 -23.99 6.03
N ASP A 253 -15.80 -25.28 5.81
CA ASP A 253 -16.38 -26.13 4.72
C ASP A 253 -17.16 -25.50 3.54
N ARG A 254 -16.95 -24.22 3.26
CA ARG A 254 -17.77 -23.38 2.39
C ARG A 254 -16.92 -22.43 1.53
N GLY A 255 -15.69 -22.06 1.92
CA GLY A 255 -14.82 -21.23 1.06
C GLY A 255 -14.52 -21.85 -0.31
N ARG A 256 -14.52 -21.04 -1.38
CA ARG A 256 -14.20 -21.49 -2.74
C ARG A 256 -12.73 -21.21 -3.06
N GLY A 257 -12.01 -22.21 -3.57
CA GLY A 257 -10.57 -22.13 -3.85
C GLY A 257 -10.25 -21.16 -4.99
N CYS A 258 -10.48 -21.58 -6.22
CA CYS A 258 -10.38 -20.74 -7.41
C CYS A 258 -11.74 -20.68 -8.09
N ILE A 259 -12.15 -19.49 -8.54
CA ILE A 259 -13.35 -19.31 -9.35
C ILE A 259 -12.98 -18.56 -10.62
N TRP A 260 -13.38 -19.14 -11.75
CA TRP A 260 -13.29 -18.53 -13.07
C TRP A 260 -14.71 -18.27 -13.56
N GLY A 261 -15.07 -17.01 -13.80
CA GLY A 261 -16.44 -16.62 -14.14
C GLY A 261 -16.50 -15.75 -15.38
N VAL A 262 -17.15 -16.24 -16.44
CA VAL A 262 -17.49 -15.47 -17.64
C VAL A 262 -18.89 -14.88 -17.46
N GLY A 263 -19.01 -13.83 -16.65
CA GLY A 263 -20.22 -13.00 -16.56
C GLY A 263 -21.42 -13.55 -15.76
N ARG A 264 -21.99 -12.64 -14.94
CA ARG A 264 -23.26 -12.65 -14.17
C ARG A 264 -23.65 -13.92 -13.40
N TRP A 265 -23.67 -13.77 -12.07
CA TRP A 265 -24.53 -14.51 -11.14
C TRP A 265 -25.44 -13.51 -10.43
#